data_AF-A0A9E2PNI3-F1
#
_entry.id   AF-A0A9E2PNI3-F1
#
_cell.length_a   1.000
_cell.length_b   1.000
_cell.length_c   1.000
_cell.angle_alpha   90.00
_cell.angle_beta   90.00
_cell.angle_gamma   90.00
#
_symmetry.space_group_name_H-M   'P 1'
#
loop_
_entity.id
_entity.type
_entity.pdbx_description
1 polymer ?
#
loop_
_entity_poly.entity_id
_entity_poly.type
_entity_poly.pdbx_seq_one_letter_code
_entity_poly.pdbx_strand_id
1 'polypeptide(L)' 'PGSKALAEAVALVMQTHDLVQLRNHGQVTVGKDFRQVIQNAAYFEMACEILGHAGKGARAMSAKAAQSLRAAHTV' A
#
# COMPACT_ATOMS: atom_id res chain seq x y z
N PRO A 1 -0.26 18.07 -9.39
CA PRO A 1 -1.19 17.02 -9.91
C PRO A 1 -1.19 17.05 -11.45
N GLY A 2 -1.26 15.89 -12.12
CA GLY A 2 -1.35 15.82 -13.59
C GLY A 2 -0.08 16.13 -14.40
N SER A 3 1.08 16.29 -13.76
CA SER A 3 2.34 16.53 -14.47
C SER A 3 2.93 15.23 -15.04
N LYS A 4 3.67 15.34 -16.14
CA LYS A 4 4.41 14.21 -16.75
C LYS A 4 5.35 13.55 -15.75
N ALA A 5 6.11 14.33 -14.99
CA ALA A 5 7.02 13.82 -13.97
C ALA A 5 6.32 12.98 -12.89
N LEU A 6 5.11 13.39 -12.47
CA LEU A 6 4.32 12.61 -11.50
C LEU A 6 3.83 11.30 -12.13
N ALA A 7 3.34 11.34 -13.37
CA ALA A 7 2.88 10.15 -14.08
C ALA A 7 4.01 9.13 -14.27
N GLU A 8 5.21 9.57 -14.65
CA GLU A 8 6.38 8.72 -14.82
C GLU A 8 6.83 8.09 -13.49
N ALA A 9 6.86 8.87 -12.41
CA ALA A 9 7.22 8.37 -11.08
C ALA A 9 6.22 7.31 -10.58
N VAL A 10 4.92 7.55 -10.75
CA VAL A 10 3.87 6.58 -10.37
C VAL A 10 3.98 5.32 -11.21
N ALA A 11 4.10 5.46 -12.54
CA ALA A 11 4.22 4.33 -13.45
C ALA A 11 5.45 3.46 -13.15
N LEU A 12 6.59 4.07 -12.79
CA LEU A 12 7.80 3.33 -12.44
C LEU A 12 7.62 2.48 -11.18
N VAL A 13 7.11 3.07 -10.08
CA VAL A 13 6.94 2.33 -8.82
C VAL A 13 5.88 1.23 -8.94
N MET A 14 4.83 1.49 -9.72
CA MET A 14 3.73 0.54 -9.96
C MET A 14 4.13 -0.72 -10.73
N GLN A 15 5.34 -0.78 -11.32
CA GLN A 15 5.84 -2.01 -11.93
C GLN A 15 6.10 -3.12 -10.91
N THR A 16 6.30 -2.78 -9.64
CA THR A 16 6.67 -3.73 -8.57
C THR A 16 5.81 -3.61 -7.32
N HIS A 17 4.88 -2.65 -7.29
CA HIS A 17 4.02 -2.37 -6.14
C HIS A 17 2.60 -2.08 -6.62
N ASP A 18 1.61 -2.62 -5.92
CA ASP A 18 0.20 -2.36 -6.23
C ASP A 18 -0.34 -1.08 -5.54
N LEU A 19 0.52 -0.37 -4.80
CA LEU A 19 0.16 0.78 -3.99
C LEU A 19 1.29 1.80 -3.91
N VAL A 20 0.97 3.08 -4.07
CA VAL A 20 1.89 4.21 -3.94
C VAL A 20 1.26 5.29 -3.07
N GLN A 21 2.03 5.83 -2.13
CA GLN A 21 1.69 7.06 -1.41
C GLN A 21 2.27 8.27 -2.12
N LEU A 22 1.43 9.25 -2.41
CA LEU A 22 1.77 10.54 -2.97
C LEU A 22 1.85 11.58 -1.84
N ARG A 23 3.07 12.01 -1.51
CA ARG A 23 3.30 13.02 -0.47
C ARG A 23 2.51 14.30 -0.78
N ASN A 24 1.80 14.81 0.23
CA ASN A 24 0.92 15.99 0.15
C ASN A 24 -0.25 15.84 -0.85
N HIS A 25 -0.69 14.62 -1.16
CA HIS A 25 -1.79 14.41 -2.10
C HIS A 25 -2.72 13.26 -1.71
N GLY A 26 -2.21 12.05 -1.46
CA GLY A 26 -3.05 10.89 -1.20
C GLY A 26 -2.37 9.58 -1.59
N GLN A 27 -3.14 8.60 -2.07
CA GLN A 27 -2.63 7.31 -2.52
C GLN A 27 -3.18 6.92 -3.90
N VAL A 28 -2.45 6.04 -4.57
CA VAL A 28 -2.89 5.33 -5.77
C VAL A 28 -2.80 3.83 -5.48
N THR A 29 -3.83 3.08 -5.84
CA THR A 29 -3.85 1.61 -5.73
C THR A 29 -4.27 0.99 -7.06
N VAL A 30 -3.74 -0.19 -7.34
CA VAL A 30 -4.11 -1.01 -8.50
C VAL A 30 -4.44 -2.44 -8.03
N GLY A 31 -5.11 -3.19 -8.88
CA GLY A 31 -5.55 -4.56 -8.61
C GLY A 31 -6.21 -5.14 -9.86
N LYS A 32 -6.39 -6.46 -9.87
CA LYS A 32 -6.97 -7.19 -11.02
C LYS A 32 -8.43 -6.84 -11.31
N ASP A 33 -9.15 -6.40 -10.28
CA ASP A 33 -10.56 -6.04 -10.33
C ASP A 33 -10.89 -4.97 -9.27
N PHE A 34 -12.09 -4.41 -9.36
CA PHE A 34 -12.54 -3.36 -8.44
C PHE A 34 -12.51 -3.78 -6.97
N ARG A 35 -12.78 -5.05 -6.65
CA ARG A 35 -12.80 -5.51 -5.26
C ARG A 35 -11.39 -5.47 -4.68
N GLN A 36 -10.41 -5.95 -5.44
CA GLN A 36 -9.01 -5.91 -5.02
C GLN A 36 -8.51 -4.47 -4.87
N VAL A 37 -8.84 -3.57 -5.79
CA VAL A 37 -8.47 -2.14 -5.69
C VAL A 37 -9.03 -1.53 -4.41
N ILE A 38 -10.33 -1.72 -4.13
CA ILE A 38 -10.98 -1.19 -2.93
C ILE A 38 -10.37 -1.81 -1.66
N GLN A 39 -10.13 -3.12 -1.66
CA GLN A 39 -9.51 -3.80 -0.52
C GLN A 39 -8.10 -3.27 -0.23
N ASN A 40 -7.28 -3.08 -1.27
CA ASN A 40 -5.93 -2.51 -1.13
C ASN A 40 -5.99 -1.08 -0.55
N ALA A 41 -6.91 -0.25 -1.04
CA ALA A 41 -7.11 1.10 -0.52
C ALA A 41 -7.58 1.10 0.94
N ALA A 42 -8.56 0.25 1.28
CA ALA A 42 -9.11 0.17 2.63
C ALA A 42 -8.08 -0.34 3.66
N TYR A 43 -7.29 -1.36 3.34
CA TYR A 43 -6.25 -1.84 4.25
C TYR A 43 -5.09 -0.86 4.42
N PHE A 44 -4.75 -0.10 3.37
CA PHE A 44 -3.78 0.97 3.49
C PHE A 44 -4.27 2.07 4.44
N GLU A 45 -5.51 2.52 4.26
CA GLU A 45 -6.11 3.53 5.13
C GLU A 45 -6.18 3.04 6.58
N MET A 46 -6.60 1.79 6.79
CA MET A 46 -6.63 1.18 8.13
C MET A 46 -5.23 1.13 8.76
N ALA A 47 -4.19 0.80 7.99
CA ALA A 47 -2.82 0.83 8.48
C ALA A 47 -2.38 2.25 8.85
N CYS A 48 -2.73 3.26 8.03
CA CYS A 48 -2.47 4.66 8.34
C CYS A 48 -3.21 5.14 9.60
N GLU A 49 -4.47 4.74 9.78
CA GLU A 49 -5.28 5.07 10.96
C GLU A 49 -4.67 4.46 12.24
N ILE A 50 -4.28 3.18 12.19
CA ILE A 50 -3.59 2.52 13.31
C ILE A 50 -2.30 3.27 13.66
N LEU A 51 -1.48 3.63 12.66
CA LEU A 51 -0.24 4.36 12.89
C LEU A 51 -0.49 5.77 13.46
N GLY A 52 -1.53 6.45 12.97
CA GLY A 52 -1.95 7.76 13.45
C GLY A 52 -2.39 7.72 14.91
N HIS A 53 -3.20 6.74 15.30
CA HIS A 53 -3.70 6.59 16.67
C HIS A 53 -2.66 6.02 17.65
N ALA A 54 -1.86 5.05 17.23
CA ALA A 54 -0.85 4.44 18.09
C ALA A 54 0.40 5.29 18.28
N GLY A 55 0.66 6.25 17.39
CA GLY A 55 1.86 7.09 17.41
C GLY A 55 3.14 6.24 17.45
N LYS A 56 4.00 6.49 18.44
CA LYS A 56 5.27 5.75 18.62
C LYS A 56 5.11 4.33 19.15
N GLY A 57 3.91 3.93 19.57
CA GLY A 57 3.64 2.60 20.17
C GLY A 57 3.36 1.49 19.15
N ALA A 58 3.17 1.85 17.87
CA ALA A 58 2.92 0.87 16.82
C ALA A 58 4.14 -0.03 16.60
N ARG A 59 3.90 -1.34 16.51
CA ARG A 59 4.94 -2.34 16.20
C ARG A 59 4.56 -3.08 14.93
N ALA A 60 5.43 -2.99 13.93
CA ALA A 60 5.29 -3.79 12.72
C ALA A 60 5.49 -5.28 13.02
N MET A 61 4.86 -6.14 12.22
CA MET A 61 5.15 -7.57 12.28
C MET A 61 6.61 -7.84 11.88
N SER A 62 7.20 -8.92 12.40
CA SER A 62 8.54 -9.32 11.98
C SER A 62 8.55 -9.76 10.51
N ALA A 63 9.68 -9.57 9.83
CA ALA A 63 9.84 -10.01 8.44
C ALA A 63 9.56 -11.51 8.27
N LYS A 64 9.94 -12.33 9.26
CA LYS A 64 9.64 -13.77 9.30
C LYS A 64 8.14 -14.05 9.32
N ALA A 65 7.40 -13.37 10.20
CA ALA A 65 5.94 -13.54 10.26
C ALA A 65 5.26 -13.11 8.95
N ALA A 66 5.70 -11.99 8.35
CA ALA A 66 5.19 -11.53 7.06
C ALA A 66 5.46 -12.55 5.93
N GLN A 67 6.65 -13.14 5.90
CA GLN A 67 7.02 -14.17 4.93
C GLN A 67 6.17 -15.43 5.11
N SER A 68 5.94 -15.88 6.35
CA SER A 68 5.08 -17.04 6.63
C SER A 68 3.64 -16.83 6.14
N LEU A 69 3.07 -15.64 6.33
CA LEU A 69 1.73 -15.31 5.82
C LEU A 69 1.67 -15.31 4.28
N ARG A 70 2.69 -14.76 3.61
CA ARG A 70 2.76 -14.79 2.14
C ARG A 70 2.88 -16.22 1.61
N ALA A 71 3.73 -17.04 2.23
CA ALA A 71 3.90 -18.43 1.84
C ALA A 71 2.60 -19.24 1.98
N ALA A 72 1.85 -19.02 3.08
CA ALA A 72 0.57 -19.68 3.34
C ALA A 72 -0.55 -19.32 2.33
N HIS A 73 -0.42 -18.19 1.61
CA HIS A 73 -1.42 -17.72 0.65
C HIS A 73 -1.05 -17.99 -0.82
N THR A 74 -0.02 -18.82 -1.08
CA THR A 74 0.31 -19.27 -2.44
C THR A 74 -0.58 -20.47 -2.79
N VAL A 75 -1.79 -20.21 -3.27
CA VAL A 75 -2.68 -21.17 -3.95
C VAL A 75 -3.21 -20.51 -5.21
#